data_AF-W4S8E3-F1
#
_entry.id   AF-W4S8E3-F1
#
_cell.length_a   1.000
_cell.length_b   1.000
_cell.length_c   1.000
_cell.angle_alpha   90.00
_cell.angle_beta   90.00
_cell.angle_gamma   90.00
#
_symmetry.space_group_name_H-M   'P 1'
#
loop_
_entity.id
_entity.type
_entity.pdbx_description
1 polymer ?
#
loop_
_entity_poly.entity_id
_entity_poly.type
_entity_poly.pdbx_seq_one_letter_code
_entity_poly.pdbx_strand_id
1 'polypeptide(L)'
;MRYRFGVLWLLSAWLLLSGCAFAQTVPTPAQIMQLRSVGDPQISPDGRRIAYTVALPQAQGKPPLSKIWQIPARGTAAAVPMPSTDEANDQHPRWSADGRRLLFLSTRPLPDDAAREQLAPARSGNRSEGRHRSC
;
A
#
# COMPACT_ATOMS: atom_id res chain seq x y z
N MET A 1 -1.81 57.79 -39.44
CA MET A 1 -2.78 56.67 -39.30
C MET A 1 -2.28 55.43 -40.07
N ARG A 2 -1.31 54.64 -39.58
CA ARG A 2 -0.74 53.49 -40.35
C ARG A 2 -0.29 52.27 -39.52
N TYR A 3 -0.85 52.01 -38.32
CA TYR A 3 -0.45 50.83 -37.51
C TYR A 3 -1.59 50.05 -36.82
N ARG A 4 -2.86 50.36 -37.08
CA ARG A 4 -4.00 49.71 -36.38
C ARG A 4 -4.34 48.29 -36.87
N PHE A 5 -3.74 47.81 -37.96
CA PHE A 5 -4.06 46.50 -38.55
C PHE A 5 -3.05 45.37 -38.25
N GLY A 6 -1.82 45.67 -37.83
CA GLY A 6 -0.79 44.65 -37.59
C GLY A 6 -0.88 43.94 -36.24
N VAL A 7 -1.37 44.63 -35.21
CA VAL A 7 -1.42 44.09 -33.83
C VAL A 7 -2.54 43.03 -33.66
N LEU A 8 -3.62 43.16 -34.42
CA LEU A 8 -4.73 42.20 -34.41
C LEU A 8 -4.41 40.86 -35.08
N TRP A 9 -3.45 40.83 -36.03
CA TRP A 9 -2.99 39.59 -36.68
C TRP A 9 -1.97 38.79 -35.86
N LEU A 10 -1.24 39.44 -34.95
CA LEU A 10 -0.29 38.76 -34.06
C LEU A 10 -1.00 38.11 -32.86
N LEU A 11 -2.09 38.69 -32.37
CA LEU A 11 -2.91 38.12 -31.29
C LEU A 11 -3.70 36.88 -31.73
N SER A 12 -4.16 36.83 -32.99
CA SER A 12 -4.87 35.66 -33.55
C SER A 12 -3.93 34.48 -33.81
N ALA A 13 -2.67 34.73 -34.19
CA ALA A 13 -1.65 33.69 -34.32
C ALA A 13 -1.23 33.07 -32.97
N TRP A 14 -1.31 33.84 -31.87
CA TRP A 14 -0.98 33.36 -30.52
C TRP A 14 -2.07 32.46 -29.91
N LEU A 15 -3.34 32.68 -30.24
CA LEU A 15 -4.44 31.85 -29.73
C LEU A 15 -4.47 30.43 -30.32
N LEU A 16 -3.84 30.20 -31.48
CA LEU A 16 -3.83 28.89 -32.15
C LEU A 16 -2.74 27.94 -31.62
N LEU A 17 -1.77 28.43 -30.83
CA LEU A 17 -0.73 27.58 -30.20
C LEU A 17 -1.04 27.14 -28.77
N SER A 18 -2.13 27.61 -28.15
CA SER A 18 -2.45 27.31 -26.74
C SER A 18 -3.19 25.97 -26.51
N GLY A 19 -3.33 25.14 -27.54
CA GLY A 19 -3.98 23.83 -27.43
C GLY A 19 -3.05 22.74 -26.89
N CYS A 20 -2.53 22.88 -25.66
CA CYS A 20 -1.99 21.71 -24.96
C CYS A 20 -3.17 20.81 -24.58
N ALA A 21 -3.47 19.83 -25.42
CA ALA A 21 -4.36 18.73 -25.05
C ALA A 21 -3.70 17.97 -23.90
N PHE A 22 -4.20 18.18 -22.67
CA PHE A 22 -3.94 17.26 -21.57
C PHE A 22 -4.62 15.94 -21.91
N ALA A 23 -3.91 15.03 -22.58
CA ALA A 23 -4.33 13.65 -22.67
C ALA A 23 -4.26 13.05 -21.26
N GLN A 24 -5.39 13.06 -20.53
CA GLN A 24 -5.49 12.35 -19.27
C GLN A 24 -5.52 10.85 -19.57
N THR A 25 -4.41 10.15 -19.31
CA THR A 25 -4.37 8.70 -19.42
C THR A 25 -5.23 8.10 -18.30
N VAL A 26 -6.33 7.45 -18.67
CA VAL A 26 -7.12 6.65 -17.72
C VAL A 26 -6.28 5.45 -17.29
N PRO A 27 -6.09 5.21 -15.99
CA PRO A 27 -5.35 4.04 -15.52
C PRO A 27 -6.02 2.75 -16.00
N THR A 28 -5.21 1.76 -16.40
CA THR A 28 -5.75 0.44 -16.72
C THR A 28 -6.26 -0.26 -15.44
N PRO A 29 -7.18 -1.23 -15.55
CA PRO A 29 -7.60 -2.02 -14.38
C PRO A 29 -6.40 -2.64 -13.64
N ALA A 30 -5.39 -3.11 -14.38
CA ALA A 30 -4.17 -3.67 -13.78
C ALA A 30 -3.39 -2.63 -12.96
N GLN A 31 -3.31 -1.38 -13.42
CA GLN A 31 -2.67 -0.29 -12.67
C GLN A 31 -3.47 0.09 -11.42
N ILE A 32 -4.81 0.09 -11.50
CA ILE A 32 -5.67 0.36 -10.34
C ILE A 32 -5.46 -0.69 -9.26
N MET A 33 -5.35 -1.97 -9.63
CA MET A 33 -5.08 -3.06 -8.69
C MET A 33 -3.69 -2.97 -8.04
N GLN A 34 -2.76 -2.21 -8.62
CA GLN A 34 -1.42 -1.98 -8.07
C GLN A 34 -1.34 -0.73 -7.18
N LEU A 35 -2.43 0.01 -7.02
CA LEU A 35 -2.45 1.17 -6.13
C LEU A 35 -2.30 0.74 -4.67
N ARG A 36 -1.47 1.49 -3.96
CA ARG A 36 -1.38 1.39 -2.50
C ARG A 36 -2.34 2.39 -1.89
N SER A 37 -3.13 1.96 -0.92
CA SER A 37 -3.95 2.86 -0.11
C SER A 37 -3.27 3.07 1.25
N VAL A 38 -3.44 4.28 1.79
CA VAL A 38 -2.93 4.65 3.12
C VAL A 38 -4.11 4.88 4.07
N GLY A 39 -3.95 4.54 5.34
CA GLY A 39 -5.03 4.65 6.32
C GLY A 39 -4.54 4.74 7.77
N ASP A 40 -5.51 4.89 8.68
CA ASP A 40 -5.32 4.95 10.14
C ASP A 40 -4.08 5.75 10.60
N PRO A 41 -3.97 7.05 10.24
CA PRO A 41 -2.84 7.87 10.64
C PRO A 41 -2.89 8.19 12.14
N GLN A 42 -1.74 8.07 12.80
CA GLN A 42 -1.57 8.25 14.24
C GLN A 42 -0.33 9.08 14.54
N ILE A 43 -0.55 10.26 15.10
CA ILE A 43 0.53 11.15 15.53
C ILE A 43 1.04 10.70 16.90
N SER A 44 2.36 10.65 17.08
CA SER A 44 2.97 10.34 18.38
C SER A 44 2.67 11.43 19.42
N PRO A 45 2.62 11.10 20.73
CA PRO A 45 2.32 12.08 21.78
C PRO A 45 3.26 13.28 21.81
N ASP A 46 4.53 13.09 21.44
CA ASP A 46 5.54 14.16 21.31
C ASP A 46 5.43 14.98 20.01
N GLY A 47 4.49 14.60 19.11
CA GLY A 47 4.25 15.25 17.83
C GLY A 47 5.37 15.11 16.82
N ARG A 48 6.33 14.19 17.02
CA ARG A 48 7.53 14.06 16.16
C ARG A 48 7.37 13.05 15.04
N ARG A 49 6.49 12.05 15.18
CA ARG A 49 6.33 10.94 14.24
C ARG A 49 4.86 10.70 13.92
N ILE A 50 4.60 10.20 12.73
CA ILE A 50 3.29 9.73 12.30
C ILE A 50 3.45 8.26 11.90
N ALA A 51 2.67 7.38 12.52
CA ALA A 51 2.51 6.00 12.10
C ALA A 51 1.21 5.88 11.28
N TYR A 52 1.21 5.07 10.24
CA TYR A 52 0.02 4.85 9.40
C TYR A 52 0.10 3.48 8.72
N THR A 53 -1.03 2.98 8.25
CA THR A 53 -1.09 1.74 7.49
C THR A 53 -0.96 1.98 5.99
N VAL A 54 -0.35 1.04 5.29
CA VAL A 54 -0.26 0.98 3.83
C VAL A 54 -0.74 -0.39 3.38
N ALA A 55 -1.83 -0.43 2.60
CA ALA A 55 -2.29 -1.65 1.96
C ALA A 55 -1.42 -1.94 0.73
N LEU A 56 -0.67 -3.04 0.78
CA LEU A 56 0.18 -3.50 -0.30
C LEU A 56 -0.61 -4.48 -1.19
N PRO A 57 -0.76 -4.20 -2.49
CA PRO A 57 -1.31 -5.15 -3.45
C PRO A 57 -0.62 -6.51 -3.38
N GLN A 58 -1.38 -7.56 -3.66
CA GLN A 58 -0.88 -8.93 -3.70
C GLN A 58 -1.16 -9.55 -5.07
N ALA A 59 -0.34 -10.54 -5.44
CA ALA A 59 -0.53 -11.29 -6.67
C ALA A 59 -1.76 -12.21 -6.58
N GLN A 60 -2.25 -12.65 -7.74
CA GLN A 60 -3.24 -13.72 -7.89
C GLN A 60 -4.56 -13.51 -7.13
N GLY A 61 -5.03 -12.27 -7.02
CA GLY A 61 -6.34 -11.97 -6.41
C GLY A 61 -6.40 -12.14 -4.89
N LYS A 62 -5.25 -12.33 -4.23
CA LYS A 62 -5.18 -12.32 -2.78
C LYS A 62 -5.55 -10.93 -2.24
N PRO A 63 -6.19 -10.84 -1.06
CA PRO A 63 -6.45 -9.56 -0.43
C PRO A 63 -5.14 -8.83 -0.14
N PRO A 64 -5.13 -7.48 -0.16
CA PRO A 64 -3.93 -6.71 0.12
C PRO A 64 -3.48 -6.92 1.58
N LEU A 65 -2.16 -6.86 1.80
CA LEU A 65 -1.59 -6.92 3.14
C LEU A 65 -1.40 -5.50 3.68
N SER A 66 -1.94 -5.22 4.86
CA SER A 66 -1.64 -3.97 5.56
C SER A 66 -0.27 -4.06 6.21
N LYS A 67 0.56 -3.04 6.01
CA LYS A 67 1.84 -2.85 6.72
C LYS A 67 1.84 -1.50 7.40
N ILE A 68 2.55 -1.39 8.53
CA ILE A 68 2.70 -0.12 9.23
C ILE A 68 3.97 0.59 8.75
N TRP A 69 3.81 1.87 8.43
CA TRP A 69 4.88 2.78 8.03
C TRP A 69 5.00 3.91 9.04
N GLN A 70 6.19 4.50 9.13
CA GLN A 70 6.46 5.68 9.95
C GLN A 70 7.10 6.78 9.11
N ILE A 71 6.73 8.02 9.40
CA ILE A 71 7.31 9.22 8.81
C ILE A 71 7.49 10.30 9.89
N PRO A 72 8.52 11.16 9.81
CA PRO A 72 8.58 12.34 10.65
C PRO A 72 7.37 13.26 10.41
N ALA A 73 6.84 13.85 11.49
CA ALA A 73 5.72 14.79 11.37
C ALA A 73 6.13 16.14 10.75
N ARG A 74 7.44 16.43 10.71
CA ARG A 74 8.02 17.63 10.11
C ARG A 74 9.24 17.28 9.27
N GLY A 75 9.48 18.07 8.22
CA GLY A 75 10.60 17.89 7.30
C GLY A 75 10.25 16.99 6.10
N THR A 76 11.28 16.55 5.39
CA THR A 76 11.16 15.84 4.10
C THR A 76 11.75 14.44 4.14
N ALA A 77 11.99 13.88 5.33
CA ALA A 77 12.54 12.53 5.42
C ALA A 77 11.53 11.50 4.86
N ALA A 78 12.05 10.47 4.21
CA ALA A 78 11.23 9.44 3.60
C ALA A 78 10.49 8.63 4.67
N ALA A 79 9.30 8.14 4.30
CA ALA A 79 8.61 7.14 5.11
C ALA A 79 9.36 5.81 5.09
N VAL A 80 9.40 5.13 6.23
CA VAL A 80 10.05 3.84 6.39
C VAL A 80 9.03 2.78 6.86
N PRO A 81 9.02 1.58 6.29
CA PRO A 81 8.21 0.49 6.80
C PRO A 81 8.75 0.02 8.15
N MET A 82 7.85 -0.33 9.07
CA MET A 82 8.22 -0.97 10.33
C MET A 82 8.60 -2.44 10.09
N PRO A 83 9.51 -3.04 10.90
CA PRO A 83 9.85 -4.46 10.78
C PRO A 83 8.62 -5.38 10.84
N SER A 84 8.44 -6.14 9.78
CA SER A 84 7.33 -7.07 9.54
C SER A 84 7.87 -8.29 8.80
N THR A 85 7.18 -9.44 8.91
CA THR A 85 7.38 -10.54 7.96
C THR A 85 6.58 -10.27 6.69
N ASP A 86 6.91 -10.93 5.60
CA ASP A 86 6.27 -10.66 4.29
C ASP A 86 4.77 -10.98 4.31
N GLU A 87 4.36 -12.04 4.99
CA GLU A 87 2.97 -12.52 5.01
C GLU A 87 2.10 -11.89 6.12
N ALA A 88 2.69 -11.12 7.03
CA ALA A 88 1.96 -10.48 8.12
C ALA A 88 0.96 -9.43 7.63
N ASN A 89 -0.17 -9.35 8.30
CA ASN A 89 -1.09 -8.23 8.19
C ASN A 89 -1.02 -7.41 9.48
N ASP A 90 -0.39 -6.24 9.42
CA ASP A 90 -0.17 -5.34 10.56
C ASP A 90 -1.14 -4.16 10.48
N GLN A 91 -1.95 -3.97 11.52
CA GLN A 91 -3.08 -3.05 11.53
C GLN A 91 -3.24 -2.33 12.86
N HIS A 92 -4.02 -1.25 12.86
CA HIS A 92 -4.42 -0.51 14.07
C HIS A 92 -3.25 -0.02 14.93
N PRO A 93 -2.29 0.75 14.36
CA PRO A 93 -1.19 1.32 15.14
C PRO A 93 -1.73 2.21 16.27
N ARG A 94 -1.19 2.15 17.49
CA ARG A 94 -1.54 3.04 18.61
C ARG A 94 -0.30 3.34 19.42
N TRP A 95 -0.01 4.61 19.64
CA TRP A 95 1.13 5.02 20.47
C TRP A 95 0.83 4.79 21.95
N SER A 96 1.83 4.32 22.70
CA SER A 96 1.79 4.41 24.16
C SER A 96 1.76 5.88 24.61
N ALA A 97 1.19 6.14 25.79
CA ALA A 97 1.08 7.51 26.31
C ALA A 97 2.43 8.23 26.46
N ASP A 98 3.51 7.48 26.73
CA ASP A 98 4.88 7.99 26.80
C ASP A 98 5.56 8.17 25.42
N GLY A 99 4.90 7.78 24.33
CA GLY A 99 5.41 7.84 22.96
C GLY A 99 6.58 6.88 22.65
N ARG A 100 6.95 5.99 23.59
CA ARG A 100 8.12 5.11 23.43
C ARG A 100 7.80 3.81 22.68
N ARG A 101 6.52 3.42 22.62
CA ARG A 101 6.07 2.17 22.00
C ARG A 101 4.93 2.44 21.02
N LEU A 102 4.88 1.63 19.98
CA LEU A 102 3.75 1.55 19.06
C LEU A 102 3.15 0.16 19.20
N LEU A 103 1.91 0.09 19.66
CA LEU A 103 1.11 -1.13 19.74
C LEU A 103 0.33 -1.30 18.43
N PHE A 104 0.07 -2.53 18.02
CA PHE A 104 -0.67 -2.84 16.80
C PHE A 104 -1.15 -4.29 16.83
N LEU A 105 -2.11 -4.61 15.96
CA LEU A 105 -2.57 -5.97 15.72
C LEU A 105 -1.79 -6.58 14.56
N SER A 106 -1.39 -7.85 14.71
CA SER A 106 -0.61 -8.57 13.70
C SER A 106 -1.13 -9.99 13.55
N THR A 107 -1.15 -10.49 12.32
CA THR A 107 -1.37 -11.92 12.03
C THR A 107 -0.07 -12.74 12.08
N ARG A 108 1.03 -12.15 12.54
CA ARG A 108 2.29 -12.88 12.74
C ARG A 108 2.09 -13.98 13.77
N PRO A 109 2.58 -15.21 13.51
CA PRO A 109 2.62 -16.25 14.53
C PRO A 109 3.46 -15.78 15.71
N LEU A 110 3.01 -16.12 16.91
CA LEU A 110 3.86 -16.01 18.09
C LEU A 110 4.99 -17.04 17.98
N PRO A 111 6.17 -16.77 18.57
CA PRO A 111 7.30 -17.70 18.51
C PRO A 111 6.95 -19.14 18.91
N ASP A 112 6.11 -19.30 19.93
CA ASP A 112 5.68 -20.63 20.41
C ASP A 112 4.69 -21.31 19.44
N ASP A 113 3.88 -20.55 18.72
CA ASP A 113 2.94 -21.09 17.75
C ASP A 113 3.66 -21.49 16.44
N ALA A 114 4.65 -20.70 16.02
CA ALA A 114 5.53 -21.06 14.91
C ALA A 114 6.30 -22.36 15.19
N ALA A 115 6.80 -22.52 16.42
CA ALA A 115 7.47 -23.75 16.85
C ALA A 115 6.52 -24.95 16.83
N ARG A 116 5.26 -24.77 17.26
CA ARG A 116 4.23 -25.83 17.22
C ARG A 116 3.84 -26.23 15.80
N GLU A 117 3.71 -25.27 14.88
CA GLU A 117 3.43 -25.55 13.47
C GLU A 117 4.57 -26.32 12.80
N GLN A 118 5.83 -25.95 13.11
CA GLN A 118 7.00 -26.63 12.57
C GLN A 118 7.19 -28.05 13.13
N LEU A 119 6.67 -28.31 14.34
CA LEU A 119 6.67 -29.62 14.99
C LEU A 119 5.46 -30.49 14.62
N ALA A 120 4.43 -29.94 13.96
CA ALA A 120 3.30 -30.72 13.49
C ALA A 120 3.77 -31.65 12.36
N PRO A 121 3.58 -32.98 12.45
CA PRO A 121 4.03 -33.89 11.39
C PRO A 121 3.34 -33.51 10.09
N ALA A 122 4.14 -33.35 9.02
CA ALA A 122 3.66 -33.14 7.67
C ALA A 122 2.58 -34.19 7.39
N ARG A 123 1.33 -33.73 7.27
CA ARG A 123 0.18 -34.60 7.09
C ARG A 123 0.34 -35.30 5.74
N SER A 124 0.92 -36.50 5.76
CA SER A 124 1.08 -37.38 4.61
C SER A 124 -0.26 -37.51 3.92
N GLY A 125 -0.33 -37.07 2.66
CA GLY A 125 -1.51 -37.22 1.83
C GLY A 125 -1.87 -38.69 1.71
N ASN A 126 -3.00 -39.10 2.27
CA ASN A 126 -3.51 -40.44 2.05
C ASN A 126 -4.18 -40.50 0.66
N ARG A 127 -3.35 -40.83 -0.33
CA ARG A 127 -3.75 -41.52 -1.55
C ARG A 127 -4.46 -42.82 -1.14
N SER A 128 -5.79 -42.86 -1.22
CA SER A 128 -6.54 -44.12 -1.27
C SER A 128 -7.16 -44.26 -2.65
N GLU A 129 -6.32 -44.72 -3.56
CA GLU A 129 -6.70 -45.25 -4.86
C GLU A 129 -7.12 -46.72 -4.66
N GLY A 130 -8.33 -47.04 -5.14
CA GLY A 130 -8.73 -48.36 -5.62
C GLY A 130 -8.72 -49.56 -4.67
N ARG A 131 -9.91 -50.02 -4.26
CA ARG A 131 -10.17 -51.46 -4.20
C ARG A 131 -11.57 -51.79 -4.71
N HIS A 132 -11.60 -52.31 -5.93
CA HIS A 132 -12.64 -53.19 -6.45
C HIS A 132 -13.10 -54.19 -5.37
N ARG A 133 -14.41 -54.35 -5.23
CA ARG A 133 -15.13 -55.64 -5.08
C ARG A 133 -16.60 -55.33 -4.73
N SER A 134 -17.48 -55.51 -5.70
CA SER A 134 -18.84 -56.01 -5.43
C SER A 134 -19.09 -57.16 -6.37
N CYS A 135 -19.39 -58.31 -5.77
CA CYS A 135 -20.06 -59.45 -6.39
C CYS A 135 -21.49 -59.07 -6.77
#